data_AF-A0A660M8A5-F1
#
_entry.id   AF-A0A660M8A5-F1
#
_cell.length_a   1.000
_cell.length_b   1.000
_cell.length_c   1.000
_cell.angle_alpha   90.00
_cell.angle_beta   90.00
_cell.angle_gamma   90.00
#
_symmetry.space_group_name_H-M   'P 1'
#
loop_
_entity.id
_entity.type
_entity.pdbx_description
1 polymer ?
#
loop_
_entity_poly.entity_id
_entity_poly.type
_entity_poly.pdbx_seq_one_letter_code
_entity_poly.pdbx_strand_id
1 'polypeptide(L)' 'MSLFAQILAARGLHGVAAEEFLHPDYDAKPDPFLLSQMQTAVDRLVQAHQRRETIVIYGDYDIDGLSATA' A
#
# COMPACT_ATOMS: atom_id res chain seq x y z
N MET A 1 11.95 6.49 -31.56
CA MET A 1 11.64 6.03 -30.18
C MET A 1 11.60 4.51 -30.15
N SER A 2 12.22 3.86 -29.17
CA SER A 2 12.13 2.40 -29.00
C SER A 2 10.69 1.96 -28.69
N LEU A 3 10.36 0.70 -28.98
CA LEU A 3 9.06 0.12 -28.60
C LEU A 3 8.82 0.26 -27.08
N PHE A 4 9.87 0.05 -26.29
CA PHE A 4 9.82 0.21 -24.83
C PHE A 4 9.42 1.65 -24.42
N ALA A 5 10.04 2.66 -25.03
CA ALA A 5 9.69 4.07 -24.78
C ALA A 5 8.25 4.39 -25.21
N GLN A 6 7.75 3.78 -26.28
CA GLN A 6 6.36 3.95 -26.73
C GLN A 6 5.36 3.32 -25.75
N ILE A 7 5.67 2.16 -25.16
CA ILE A 7 4.82 1.52 -24.14
C ILE A 7 4.72 2.39 -22.88
N LEU A 8 5.83 2.96 -22.41
CA LEU A 8 5.84 3.85 -21.25
C LEU A 8 5.02 5.11 -21.52
N ALA A 9 5.21 5.73 -22.68
CA ALA A 9 4.43 6.89 -23.11
C ALA A 9 2.92 6.58 -23.20
N ALA A 10 2.54 5.41 -23.71
CA ALA A 10 1.15 4.97 -23.78
C ALA A 10 0.50 4.76 -22.40
N ARG A 11 1.30 4.56 -21.34
CA ARG A 11 0.85 4.50 -19.94
C ARG A 11 0.89 5.86 -19.23
N GLY A 12 1.20 6.94 -19.95
CA GLY A 12 1.33 8.29 -19.40
C GLY A 12 2.62 8.54 -18.62
N LEU A 13 3.60 7.63 -18.70
CA LEU A 13 4.87 7.74 -17.99
C LEU A 13 5.90 8.46 -18.87
N HIS A 14 6.32 9.64 -18.43
CA HIS A 14 7.27 10.49 -19.15
C HIS A 14 8.36 11.01 -18.21
N GLY A 15 9.58 11.14 -18.73
CA GLY A 15 10.71 11.71 -18.00
C GLY A 15 10.93 11.02 -16.65
N VAL A 16 10.95 11.81 -15.58
CA VAL A 16 11.20 11.35 -14.20
C VAL A 16 10.21 10.27 -13.76
N ALA A 17 8.92 10.39 -14.11
CA ALA A 17 7.91 9.41 -13.73
C ALA A 17 8.15 8.02 -14.33
N ALA A 18 8.79 7.95 -15.51
CA ALA A 18 9.17 6.66 -16.09
C ALA A 18 10.32 6.01 -15.32
N GLU A 19 11.30 6.79 -14.87
CA GLU A 19 12.42 6.29 -14.06
C GLU A 19 11.96 5.84 -12.67
N GLU A 20 11.13 6.62 -11.99
CA GLU A 20 10.56 6.25 -10.69
C GLU A 20 9.70 4.98 -10.76
N PHE A 21 8.96 4.80 -11.86
CA PHE A 21 8.18 3.58 -12.08
C PHE A 21 9.06 2.34 -12.31
N LEU A 22 10.16 2.48 -13.06
CA LEU A 22 11.07 1.36 -13.39
C LEU A 22 12.02 1.02 -12.24
N HIS A 23 12.36 2.02 -11.43
CA HIS A 23 13.28 1.93 -10.30
C HIS A 23 12.62 2.51 -9.04
N PRO A 24 11.55 1.86 -8.53
CA PRO A 24 10.86 2.35 -7.35
C PRO A 24 11.77 2.28 -6.13
N ASP A 25 11.77 3.37 -5.34
CA ASP A 25 12.36 3.39 -4.01
C ASP A 25 11.35 2.86 -2.99
N TYR A 26 11.61 1.64 -2.47
CA TYR A 26 10.73 1.00 -1.50
C TYR A 26 10.87 1.53 -0.07
N ASP A 27 11.91 2.33 0.20
CA ASP A 27 12.10 3.02 1.48
C ASP A 27 11.32 4.34 1.50
N ALA A 28 11.10 4.96 0.33
CA ALA A 28 10.23 6.12 0.13
C ALA A 28 8.72 5.75 0.16
N LYS A 29 8.28 5.06 1.22
CA LYS A 29 6.88 4.66 1.38
C LYS A 29 5.98 5.89 1.57
N PRO A 30 4.82 5.96 0.90
CA PRO A 30 3.80 6.95 1.22
C PRO A 30 3.40 6.86 2.69
N ASP A 31 3.04 8.00 3.29
CA ASP A 31 2.50 8.04 4.65
C ASP A 31 1.23 7.16 4.74
N PRO A 32 1.23 6.09 5.57
CA PRO A 32 0.06 5.22 5.73
C PRO A 32 -1.19 5.97 6.20
N PHE A 33 -1.04 7.11 6.89
CA PHE A 33 -2.16 7.92 7.37
C PHE A 33 -2.90 8.67 6.27
N LEU A 34 -2.39 8.65 5.03
CA LEU A 34 -3.13 9.10 3.85
C LEU A 34 -4.31 8.18 3.50
N LEU A 35 -4.31 6.93 3.99
CA LEU A 35 -5.45 6.05 3.86
C LEU A 35 -6.62 6.56 4.70
N SER A 36 -7.81 6.57 4.10
CA SER A 36 -9.01 7.07 4.77
C SER A 36 -9.24 6.32 6.09
N GLN A 37 -9.55 7.09 7.14
CA GLN A 37 -9.81 6.58 8.50
C GLN A 37 -8.65 5.83 9.18
N MET A 38 -7.42 5.90 8.63
CA MET A 38 -6.27 5.18 9.21
C MET A 38 -6.02 5.57 10.66
N GLN A 39 -6.08 6.87 10.99
CA GLN A 39 -5.91 7.33 12.37
C GLN A 39 -6.95 6.70 13.32
N THR A 40 -8.21 6.71 12.92
CA THR A 40 -9.29 6.11 13.71
C THR A 40 -9.11 4.61 13.91
N ALA A 41 -8.65 3.89 12.87
CA ALA A 41 -8.37 2.46 12.94
C ALA A 41 -7.22 2.16 13.93
N VAL A 42 -6.12 2.91 13.86
CA VAL A 42 -4.97 2.79 14.77
C VAL A 42 -5.40 3.05 16.21
N ASP A 43 -6.11 4.15 16.46
CA ASP A 43 -6.57 4.52 17.80
C ASP A 43 -7.45 3.41 18.43
N ARG A 44 -8.35 2.83 17.63
CA ARG A 44 -9.23 1.73 18.06
C ARG A 44 -8.44 0.47 18.43
N LEU A 45 -7.42 0.11 17.64
CA LEU A 45 -6.57 -1.06 17.90
C LEU A 45 -5.68 -0.85 19.13
N VAL A 46 -5.10 0.34 19.29
CA VAL A 46 -4.31 0.70 20.48
C VAL A 46 -5.17 0.61 21.74
N GLN A 47 -6.41 1.12 21.70
CA GLN A 47 -7.36 1.01 22.81
C GLN A 47 -7.71 -0.45 23.13
N ALA A 48 -7.99 -1.28 22.11
CA ALA A 48 -8.27 -2.71 22.29
C ALA A 48 -7.12 -3.41 23.00
N HIS A 49 -5.89 -3.15 22.56
CA HIS A 49 -4.68 -3.71 23.13
C HIS A 49 -4.51 -3.30 24.61
N GLN A 50 -4.64 -2.00 24.91
CA GLN A 50 -4.53 -1.49 26.28
C GLN A 50 -5.56 -2.11 27.23
N ARG A 51 -6.77 -2.38 26.74
CA ARG A 51 -7.87 -2.97 27.51
C ARG A 51 -7.87 -4.50 27.50
N ARG A 52 -6.93 -5.13 26.79
CA ARG A 52 -6.88 -6.59 26.57
C ARG A 52 -8.18 -7.13 26.00
N GLU A 53 -8.80 -6.40 25.10
CA GLU A 53 -9.96 -6.87 24.35
C GLU A 53 -9.55 -8.01 23.41
N THR A 54 -10.44 -8.97 23.18
CA THR A 54 -10.21 -9.99 22.16
C THR A 54 -10.29 -9.35 20.78
N ILE A 55 -9.26 -9.57 19.97
CA ILE A 55 -9.20 -9.09 18.58
C ILE A 55 -9.31 -10.31 17.66
N VAL A 56 -10.22 -10.23 16.69
CA VAL A 56 -10.33 -11.20 15.60
C VAL A 56 -9.85 -10.50 14.33
N ILE A 57 -8.89 -11.11 13.64
CA ILE A 57 -8.49 -10.68 12.29
C ILE A 57 -9.24 -11.57 11.31
N TYR A 58 -10.11 -10.96 10.49
CA TYR A 58 -10.93 -11.66 9.51
C TYR A 58 -10.49 -11.24 8.11
N GLY A 59 -9.78 -12.13 7.42
CA GLY A 59 -9.29 -11.91 6.06
C GLY A 59 -10.21 -12.49 4.98
N ASP A 60 -9.94 -12.09 3.74
CA ASP A 60 -10.53 -12.71 2.55
C ASP A 60 -9.75 -13.97 2.14
N TYR A 61 -10.33 -14.77 1.23
CA TYR A 61 -9.80 -16.08 0.82
C TYR A 61 -8.73 -16.01 -0.27
N ASP A 62 -8.45 -14.83 -0.82
CA ASP A 62 -7.41 -14.62 -1.81
C ASP A 62 -6.02 -14.46 -1.17
N ILE A 63 -4.99 -14.42 -2.02
CA ILE A 63 -3.60 -14.46 -1.54
C ILE A 63 -3.25 -13.20 -0.76
N ASP A 64 -3.72 -12.03 -1.20
CA ASP A 64 -3.53 -10.78 -0.48
C ASP A 64 -4.26 -10.79 0.86
N GLY A 65 -5.52 -11.24 0.93
CA GLY A 65 -6.27 -11.37 2.19
C GLY A 65 -5.63 -12.34 3.18
N LEU A 66 -5.17 -13.50 2.71
CA LEU A 66 -4.45 -14.47 3.52
C LEU A 66 -3.10 -13.94 4.01
N SER A 67 -2.33 -13.29 3.12
CA SER A 67 -1.02 -12.72 3.49
C SER A 67 -1.13 -11.55 4.46
N ALA A 68 -2.21 -10.78 4.40
CA ALA A 68 -2.46 -9.65 5.32
C ALA A 68 -2.92 -10.11 6.72
N THR A 69 -3.48 -11.32 6.83
CA THR A 69 -4.04 -11.85 8.08
C THR A 69 -3.04 -12.70 8.88
N ALA A 70 -2.06 -13.32 8.22
CA ALA A 70 -1.09 -14.24 8.81
C ALA A 70 -0.10 -13.57 9.77
#